data_AF-A0A7S1MTH1-F1
#
_entry.id   AF-A0A7S1MTH1-F1
#
_cell.length_a   1.000
_cell.length_b   1.000
_cell.length_c   1.000
_cell.angle_alpha   90.00
_cell.angle_beta   90.00
_cell.angle_gamma   90.00
#
_symmetry.space_group_name_H-M   'P 1'
#
loop_
_entity.id
_entity.type
_entity.pdbx_description
1 polymer ?
#
loop_
_entity_poly.entity_id
_entity_poly.type
_entity_poly.pdbx_seq_one_letter_code
_entity_poly.pdbx_strand_id
1 'polypeptide(L)'
;VVAYPRRLTGVVEAAELIEKHDLVIDCTDAPGSRYLMNAAAVTAGKPLLAASAVGLSGQIAVYGLPDGPCLRCVFPDAPGSADAAEPVASCEENGVLGPICGVIGTLAAVEAVKLLAGGGLAASSLRGRLLLFDAMDPSQPCRTVRIKRRAGCPCCERRAQ
;
A
#
# COMPACT_ATOMS: atom_id res chain seq x y z
N VAL A 1 12.45 -0.33 18.87
CA VAL A 1 11.07 -0.50 18.37
C VAL A 1 10.13 0.07 19.40
N VAL A 2 9.25 1.01 19.03
CA VAL A 2 8.20 1.54 19.91
C VAL A 2 6.88 0.87 19.52
N ALA A 3 6.23 0.22 20.46
CA ALA A 3 4.95 -0.43 20.23
C ALA A 3 3.79 0.49 20.63
N TYR A 4 2.74 0.52 19.80
CA TYR A 4 1.48 1.19 20.09
C TYR A 4 0.39 0.12 20.22
N PRO A 5 0.08 -0.38 21.43
CA PRO A 5 -0.85 -1.50 21.64
C PRO A 5 -2.32 -1.03 21.55
N ARG A 6 -2.66 -0.41 20.42
CA ARG A 6 -4.01 0.05 20.09
C ARG A 6 -4.24 -0.08 18.59
N ARG A 7 -5.49 -0.35 18.20
CA ARG A 7 -5.88 -0.28 16.79
C ARG A 7 -6.05 1.20 16.41
N LEU A 8 -5.48 1.60 15.28
CA LEU A 8 -5.78 2.89 14.67
C LEU A 8 -7.18 2.84 14.06
N THR A 9 -8.04 3.77 14.47
CA THR A 9 -9.45 3.81 14.01
C THR A 9 -9.81 5.12 13.32
N GLY A 10 -9.05 6.20 13.56
CA GLY A 10 -9.27 7.50 12.94
C GLY A 10 -8.17 7.93 11.98
N VAL A 11 -8.54 8.64 10.92
CA VAL A 11 -7.58 9.21 9.96
C VAL A 11 -6.70 10.28 10.61
N VAL A 12 -7.26 11.16 11.44
CA VAL A 12 -6.52 12.24 12.11
C VAL A 12 -5.50 11.66 13.10
N GLU A 13 -5.95 10.78 13.99
CA GLU A 13 -5.11 10.04 14.94
C GLU A 13 -3.96 9.32 14.23
N ALA A 14 -4.25 8.61 13.13
CA ALA A 14 -3.23 7.92 12.35
C ALA A 14 -2.27 8.92 11.68
N ALA A 15 -2.77 10.04 11.15
CA ALA A 15 -1.94 11.05 10.50
C ALA A 15 -0.94 11.68 11.50
N GLU A 16 -1.39 12.06 12.70
CA GLU A 16 -0.52 12.61 13.76
C GLU A 16 0.62 11.65 14.15
N LEU A 17 0.36 10.33 14.11
CA LEU A 17 1.39 9.33 14.34
C LEU A 17 2.34 9.21 13.15
N ILE A 18 1.80 9.20 11.93
CA ILE A 18 2.55 9.08 10.68
C ILE A 18 3.48 10.28 10.47
N GLU A 19 3.08 11.49 10.81
CA GLU A 19 3.90 12.72 10.66
C GLU A 19 5.28 12.60 11.31
N LYS A 20 5.37 11.82 12.39
CA LYS A 20 6.59 11.57 13.17
C LYS A 20 7.56 10.57 12.52
N HIS A 21 7.19 10.00 11.37
CA HIS A 21 7.95 8.96 10.67
C HIS A 21 8.26 9.38 9.23
N ASP A 22 9.33 8.83 8.65
CA ASP A 22 9.72 9.13 7.26
C ASP A 22 8.97 8.29 6.23
N LEU A 23 8.60 7.07 6.61
CA LEU A 23 7.92 6.10 5.77
C LEU A 23 6.91 5.30 6.61
N VAL A 24 5.76 5.02 6.01
CA VAL A 24 4.75 4.11 6.57
C VAL A 24 4.74 2.83 5.76
N ILE A 25 4.73 1.69 6.44
CA ILE A 25 4.54 0.38 5.80
C ILE A 25 3.20 -0.19 6.29
N ASP A 26 2.25 -0.35 5.38
CA ASP A 26 0.99 -1.04 5.65
C ASP A 26 1.18 -2.55 5.44
N CYS A 27 1.18 -3.28 6.54
CA CYS A 27 1.18 -4.74 6.60
C CYS A 27 -0.13 -5.29 7.16
N THR A 28 -1.23 -4.54 7.09
CA THR A 28 -2.54 -4.97 7.56
C THR A 28 -3.21 -5.91 6.57
N ASP A 29 -3.99 -6.85 7.11
CA ASP A 29 -4.76 -7.85 6.39
C ASP A 29 -6.19 -7.38 6.05
N ALA A 30 -6.62 -6.27 6.64
CA ALA A 30 -7.96 -5.72 6.47
C ALA A 30 -8.00 -4.61 5.41
N PRO A 31 -8.83 -4.72 4.36
CA PRO A 31 -8.95 -3.66 3.37
C PRO A 31 -9.34 -2.31 3.95
N GLY A 32 -10.24 -2.26 4.94
CA GLY A 32 -10.63 -1.00 5.60
C GLY A 32 -9.44 -0.27 6.23
N SER A 33 -8.54 -1.01 6.91
CA SER A 33 -7.31 -0.46 7.48
C SER A 33 -6.41 0.14 6.42
N ARG A 34 -6.26 -0.52 5.27
CA ARG A 34 -5.44 -0.02 4.15
C ARG A 34 -5.95 1.33 3.61
N TYR A 35 -7.26 1.50 3.47
CA TYR A 35 -7.83 2.78 3.01
C TYR A 35 -7.68 3.89 4.06
N LEU A 36 -7.80 3.56 5.35
CA LEU A 36 -7.52 4.47 6.46
C LEU A 36 -6.05 4.91 6.44
N MET A 37 -5.12 3.95 6.34
CA MET A 37 -3.67 4.24 6.29
C MET A 37 -3.32 5.08 5.07
N ASN A 38 -3.92 4.82 3.91
CA ASN A 38 -3.76 5.66 2.73
C ASN A 38 -4.25 7.09 2.97
N ALA A 39 -5.45 7.28 3.52
CA ALA A 39 -5.97 8.61 3.80
C ALA A 39 -5.09 9.35 4.81
N ALA A 40 -4.66 8.68 5.87
CA ALA A 40 -3.79 9.25 6.89
C ALA A 40 -2.41 9.63 6.34
N ALA A 41 -1.78 8.75 5.55
CA ALA A 41 -0.51 9.04 4.89
C ALA A 41 -0.63 10.22 3.91
N VAL A 42 -1.75 10.29 3.17
CA VAL A 42 -2.10 11.42 2.29
C VAL A 42 -2.39 12.71 3.07
N THR A 43 -2.89 12.64 4.30
CA THR A 43 -2.99 13.84 5.16
C THR A 43 -1.61 14.29 5.64
N ALA A 44 -0.78 13.36 6.11
CA ALA A 44 0.48 13.62 6.83
C ALA A 44 1.69 14.02 5.95
N GLY A 45 1.54 14.17 4.65
CA GLY A 45 2.68 14.40 3.75
C GLY A 45 3.57 13.18 3.45
N LYS A 46 3.27 11.97 3.94
CA LYS A 46 4.24 10.85 3.96
C LYS A 46 3.99 9.76 2.89
N PRO A 47 5.05 9.09 2.41
CA PRO A 47 4.92 7.91 1.56
C PRO A 47 4.33 6.73 2.34
N LEU A 48 3.51 5.95 1.64
CA LEU A 48 2.93 4.70 2.13
C LEU A 48 3.37 3.55 1.24
N LEU A 49 4.15 2.62 1.78
CA LEU A 49 4.40 1.32 1.15
C LEU A 49 3.33 0.34 1.61
N ALA A 50 2.42 -0.06 0.72
CA ALA A 50 1.40 -1.04 1.05
C ALA A 50 1.78 -2.39 0.46
N ALA A 51 1.72 -3.43 1.30
CA ALA A 51 2.01 -4.81 0.93
C ALA A 51 0.83 -5.70 1.35
N SER A 52 0.44 -6.62 0.47
CA SER A 52 -0.67 -7.53 0.76
C SER A 52 -0.47 -8.89 0.10
N ALA A 53 -0.96 -9.94 0.75
CA ALA A 53 -0.94 -11.30 0.26
C ALA A 53 -2.30 -11.95 0.50
N VAL A 54 -2.75 -12.83 -0.40
CA VAL A 54 -3.97 -13.63 -0.25
C VAL A 54 -3.81 -14.90 -1.07
N GLY A 55 -4.17 -16.06 -0.51
CA GLY A 55 -3.95 -17.36 -1.15
C GLY A 55 -2.48 -17.56 -1.56
N LEU A 56 -2.24 -17.59 -2.88
CA LEU A 56 -0.94 -17.79 -3.53
C LEU A 56 -0.41 -16.53 -4.23
N SER A 57 -1.04 -15.39 -4.00
CA SER A 57 -0.73 -14.14 -4.69
C SER A 57 -0.41 -13.02 -3.71
N GLY A 58 0.27 -12.00 -4.20
CA GLY A 58 0.51 -10.79 -3.42
C GLY A 58 0.80 -9.58 -4.28
N GLN A 59 0.85 -8.42 -3.65
CA GLN A 59 1.13 -7.17 -4.33
C GLN A 59 1.80 -6.15 -3.43
N ILE A 60 2.58 -5.26 -4.05
CA ILE A 60 3.34 -4.21 -3.38
C ILE A 60 3.33 -2.95 -4.24
N ALA A 61 3.06 -1.81 -3.62
CA ALA A 61 3.17 -0.50 -4.27
C ALA A 61 3.53 0.61 -3.29
N VAL A 62 4.16 1.66 -3.82
CA VAL A 62 4.44 2.90 -3.09
C VAL A 62 3.41 3.94 -3.50
N TYR A 63 2.67 4.44 -2.51
CA TYR A 63 1.63 5.46 -2.64
C TYR A 63 2.02 6.74 -1.92
N GLY A 64 1.32 7.84 -2.23
CA GLY A 64 1.40 9.08 -1.46
C GLY A 64 2.69 9.89 -1.66
N LEU A 65 3.55 9.48 -2.61
CA LEU A 65 4.65 10.31 -3.09
C LEU A 65 4.10 11.61 -3.72
N PRO A 66 4.83 12.74 -3.66
CA PRO A 66 4.34 14.04 -4.15
C PRO A 66 3.80 14.02 -5.58
N ASP A 67 4.45 13.26 -6.47
CA ASP A 67 4.08 13.10 -7.87
C ASP A 67 3.46 11.72 -8.19
N GLY A 68 3.16 10.94 -7.15
CA GLY A 68 2.64 9.57 -7.27
C GLY A 68 1.13 9.45 -7.09
N PRO A 69 0.55 8.29 -7.44
CA PRO A 69 -0.82 7.97 -7.06
C PRO A 69 -0.95 7.75 -5.55
N CYS A 70 -2.14 7.99 -5.01
CA CYS A 70 -2.57 7.35 -3.76
C CYS A 70 -3.25 6.00 -4.06
N LEU A 71 -3.54 5.20 -3.04
CA LEU A 71 -4.27 3.94 -3.18
C LEU A 71 -5.58 4.13 -3.96
N ARG A 72 -6.36 5.16 -3.62
CA ARG A 72 -7.64 5.48 -4.30
C ARG A 72 -7.51 5.96 -5.75
N CYS A 73 -6.30 6.24 -6.24
CA CYS A 73 -6.10 6.43 -7.68
C CYS A 73 -6.13 5.10 -8.43
N VAL A 74 -5.73 4.01 -7.79
CA VAL A 74 -5.64 2.66 -8.37
C VAL A 74 -6.87 1.82 -8.04
N PHE A 75 -7.32 1.90 -6.78
CA PHE A 75 -8.50 1.22 -6.25
C PHE A 75 -9.47 2.27 -5.69
N PRO A 76 -10.32 2.87 -6.55
CA PRO A 76 -11.18 4.00 -6.20
C PRO A 76 -12.06 3.78 -4.96
N ASP A 77 -12.70 2.62 -4.94
CA ASP A 77 -13.80 2.28 -4.06
C ASP A 77 -13.29 1.31 -3.01
N ALA A 78 -13.66 1.55 -1.75
CA ALA A 78 -13.27 0.66 -0.67
C ALA A 78 -14.12 -0.61 -0.75
N PRO A 79 -13.58 -1.81 -0.44
CA PRO A 79 -14.38 -3.02 -0.39
C PRO A 79 -15.59 -2.83 0.53
N GLY A 80 -16.79 -3.15 0.01
CA GLY A 80 -18.07 -2.96 0.70
C GLY A 80 -18.77 -1.62 0.47
N SER A 81 -18.21 -0.69 -0.32
CA SER A 81 -18.99 0.47 -0.80
C SER A 81 -20.00 0.06 -1.89
N ALA A 82 -21.07 0.83 -2.04
CA ALA A 82 -22.13 0.58 -3.03
C ALA A 82 -21.61 0.39 -4.47
N ASP A 83 -20.49 1.04 -4.80
CA ASP A 83 -19.87 1.02 -6.13
C ASP A 83 -18.69 0.04 -6.26
N ALA A 84 -18.38 -0.76 -5.22
CA ALA A 84 -17.26 -1.70 -5.27
C ALA A 84 -17.58 -2.91 -6.16
N ALA A 85 -16.70 -3.21 -7.12
CA ALA A 85 -16.80 -4.41 -7.94
C ALA A 85 -16.42 -5.66 -7.13
N GLU A 86 -17.41 -6.48 -6.78
CA GLU A 86 -17.33 -7.72 -5.99
C GLU A 86 -16.62 -7.58 -4.61
N PRO A 87 -16.99 -8.37 -3.59
CA PRO A 87 -16.28 -8.33 -2.32
C PRO A 87 -14.83 -8.80 -2.52
N VAL A 88 -13.86 -7.91 -2.26
CA VAL A 88 -12.44 -8.30 -2.14
C VAL A 88 -12.32 -9.11 -0.86
N ALA A 89 -12.36 -10.45 -1.01
CA ALA A 89 -12.29 -11.37 0.12
C ALA A 89 -10.96 -11.25 0.87
N SER A 90 -11.05 -11.29 2.20
CA SER A 90 -9.95 -11.10 3.14
C SER A 90 -9.04 -12.33 3.24
N CYS A 91 -7.87 -12.17 3.86
CA CYS A 91 -6.99 -13.31 4.19
C CYS A 91 -7.69 -14.32 5.12
N GLU A 92 -8.59 -13.85 5.97
CA GLU A 92 -9.36 -14.68 6.90
C GLU A 92 -10.37 -15.56 6.15
N GLU A 93 -10.96 -15.05 5.07
CA GLU A 93 -11.95 -15.77 4.26
C GLU A 93 -11.30 -16.72 3.24
N ASN A 94 -10.18 -16.31 2.62
CA ASN A 94 -9.52 -17.07 1.54
C ASN A 94 -8.31 -17.88 2.00
N GLY A 95 -7.81 -17.65 3.21
CA GLY A 95 -6.51 -18.14 3.66
C GLY A 95 -5.34 -17.48 2.93
N VAL A 96 -4.12 -17.73 3.43
CA VAL A 96 -2.87 -17.32 2.78
C VAL A 96 -1.77 -18.31 3.08
N LEU A 97 -0.98 -18.67 2.06
CA LEU A 97 0.18 -19.52 2.24
C LEU A 97 1.30 -18.70 2.91
N GLY A 98 1.73 -19.08 4.11
CA GLY A 98 2.72 -18.34 4.92
C GLY A 98 3.99 -17.90 4.16
N PRO A 99 4.62 -18.75 3.33
CA PRO A 99 5.71 -18.35 2.43
C PRO A 99 5.42 -17.13 1.55
N ILE A 100 4.17 -16.93 1.09
CA ILE A 100 3.78 -15.77 0.28
C ILE A 100 3.90 -14.49 1.12
N CYS A 101 3.46 -14.51 2.39
CA CYS A 101 3.67 -13.40 3.31
C CYS A 101 5.17 -13.11 3.51
N GLY A 102 6.00 -14.15 3.58
CA GLY A 102 7.46 -14.00 3.68
C GLY A 102 8.09 -13.35 2.44
N VAL A 103 7.71 -13.79 1.23
CA VAL A 103 8.16 -13.20 -0.04
C VAL A 103 7.75 -11.73 -0.13
N ILE A 104 6.47 -11.45 0.08
CA ILE A 104 5.92 -10.10 0.00
C ILE A 104 6.51 -9.18 1.06
N GLY A 105 6.65 -9.65 2.30
CA GLY A 105 7.28 -8.88 3.38
C GLY A 105 8.74 -8.55 3.10
N THR A 106 9.49 -9.50 2.52
CA THR A 106 10.90 -9.29 2.14
C THR A 106 11.04 -8.25 1.03
N LEU A 107 10.21 -8.35 -0.02
CA LEU A 107 10.17 -7.38 -1.11
C LEU A 107 9.76 -5.99 -0.60
N ALA A 108 8.81 -5.91 0.34
CA ALA A 108 8.43 -4.66 0.97
C ALA A 108 9.60 -4.06 1.79
N ALA A 109 10.33 -4.86 2.55
CA ALA A 109 11.50 -4.40 3.28
C ALA A 109 12.59 -3.82 2.35
N VAL A 110 12.83 -4.46 1.19
CA VAL A 110 13.76 -3.94 0.18
C VAL A 110 13.31 -2.58 -0.36
N GLU A 111 12.02 -2.42 -0.65
CA GLU A 111 11.48 -1.13 -1.11
C GLU A 111 11.54 -0.04 -0.03
N ALA A 112 11.31 -0.40 1.23
CA ALA A 112 11.45 0.52 2.35
C ALA A 112 12.89 1.03 2.47
N VAL A 113 13.88 0.14 2.40
CA VAL A 113 15.31 0.51 2.42
C VAL A 113 15.65 1.41 1.25
N LYS A 114 15.16 1.11 0.03
CA LYS A 114 15.41 1.94 -1.15
C LYS A 114 14.85 3.35 -1.01
N LEU A 115 13.64 3.49 -0.46
CA LEU A 115 13.01 4.79 -0.22
C LEU A 115 13.78 5.59 0.85
N LEU A 116 14.13 4.97 1.97
CA LEU A 116 14.83 5.62 3.08
C LEU A 116 16.27 6.00 2.73
N ALA A 117 16.96 5.19 1.92
CA ALA A 117 18.33 5.47 1.49
C ALA A 117 18.44 6.62 0.47
N GLY A 118 17.36 6.98 -0.21
CA GLY A 118 17.34 8.09 -1.17
C GLY A 118 18.15 7.83 -2.45
N GLY A 119 18.45 8.90 -3.19
CA GLY A 119 19.32 8.88 -4.37
C GLY A 119 18.88 7.89 -5.47
N GLY A 120 19.86 7.17 -6.03
CA GLY A 120 19.61 6.17 -7.08
C GLY A 120 18.79 4.96 -6.62
N LEU A 121 18.83 4.63 -5.32
CA LEU A 121 18.02 3.55 -4.77
C LEU A 121 16.55 3.95 -4.75
N ALA A 122 16.22 5.15 -4.29
CA ALA A 122 14.86 5.67 -4.34
C ALA A 122 14.34 5.80 -5.79
N ALA A 123 15.21 6.20 -6.73
CA ALA A 123 14.86 6.30 -8.15
C ALA A 123 14.53 4.94 -8.79
N SER A 124 15.08 3.85 -8.26
CA SER A 124 14.81 2.48 -8.72
C SER A 124 13.66 1.79 -7.97
N SER A 125 13.00 2.46 -7.02
CA SER A 125 11.86 1.94 -6.26
C SER A 125 10.62 1.66 -7.12
N LEU A 126 9.59 1.06 -6.52
CA LEU A 126 8.26 0.86 -7.11
C LEU A 126 7.45 2.17 -7.26
N ARG A 127 8.09 3.34 -7.26
CA ARG A 127 7.44 4.62 -7.55
C ARG A 127 6.69 4.56 -8.88
N GLY A 128 5.37 4.78 -8.83
CA GLY A 128 4.49 4.72 -10.01
C GLY A 128 4.30 3.31 -10.57
N ARG A 129 4.58 2.26 -9.78
CA ARG A 129 4.47 0.86 -10.18
C ARG A 129 3.74 0.04 -9.12
N LEU A 130 2.97 -0.94 -9.57
CA LEU A 130 2.38 -1.99 -8.75
C LEU A 130 3.04 -3.30 -9.15
N LEU A 131 3.73 -3.93 -8.21
CA LEU A 131 4.25 -5.27 -8.36
C LEU A 131 3.17 -6.26 -7.96
N LEU A 132 2.90 -7.22 -8.83
CA LEU A 132 2.02 -8.36 -8.62
C LEU A 132 2.88 -9.62 -8.58
N PHE A 133 2.60 -10.46 -7.59
CA PHE A 133 3.21 -11.77 -7.42
C PHE A 133 2.13 -12.84 -7.51
N ASP A 134 2.38 -13.88 -8.29
CA ASP A 134 1.49 -15.03 -8.43
C ASP A 134 2.30 -16.32 -8.44
N ALA A 135 2.19 -17.13 -7.39
CA ALA A 135 2.90 -18.39 -7.29
C ALA A 135 2.33 -19.50 -8.20
N MET A 136 1.16 -19.28 -8.83
CA MET A 136 0.56 -20.21 -9.78
C MET A 136 1.14 -20.09 -11.18
N ASP A 137 1.84 -18.99 -11.50
CA ASP A 137 2.56 -18.82 -12.77
C ASP A 137 4.06 -19.09 -12.56
N PRO A 138 4.54 -20.33 -12.78
CA PRO A 138 5.96 -20.66 -12.62
C PRO A 138 6.84 -20.01 -13.69
N SER A 139 6.27 -19.53 -14.80
CA SER A 139 7.02 -18.94 -15.90
C SER A 139 7.27 -17.45 -15.68
N GLN A 140 6.31 -16.76 -15.07
CA GLN A 140 6.37 -15.33 -14.82
C GLN A 140 5.70 -14.98 -13.48
N PRO A 141 6.29 -15.37 -12.33
CA PRO A 141 5.66 -15.17 -11.03
C PRO A 141 5.61 -13.69 -10.61
N CYS A 142 6.39 -12.82 -11.25
CA CYS A 142 6.44 -11.39 -10.96
C CYS A 142 6.01 -10.58 -12.20
N ARG A 143 4.94 -9.78 -12.04
CA ARG A 143 4.47 -8.84 -13.06
C ARG A 143 4.41 -7.44 -12.49
N THR A 144 4.96 -6.46 -13.22
CA THR A 144 4.88 -5.06 -12.82
C THR A 144 3.98 -4.29 -13.76
N VAL A 145 3.04 -3.51 -13.21
CA VAL A 145 2.18 -2.61 -13.99
C VAL A 145 2.44 -1.16 -13.59
N ARG A 146 2.31 -0.24 -14.55
CA ARG A 146 2.43 1.19 -14.28
C ARG A 146 1.12 1.71 -13.69
N ILE A 147 1.21 2.48 -12.63
CA ILE A 147 0.08 3.15 -11.98
C ILE A 147 0.28 4.65 -12.04
N LYS A 148 -0.82 5.40 -12.18
CA LYS A 148 -0.80 6.86 -12.35
C LYS A 148 -1.78 7.51 -11.40
N ARG A 149 -1.48 8.75 -11.02
CA ARG A 149 -2.41 9.61 -10.28
C ARG A 149 -3.67 9.83 -11.12
N ARG A 150 -4.83 9.69 -10.49
CA ARG A 150 -6.15 9.93 -11.11
C ARG A 150 -6.53 11.40 -10.94
N ALA A 151 -6.97 12.05 -12.03
CA ALA A 151 -7.58 13.39 -11.95
C ALA A 151 -8.88 13.31 -11.13
N GLY A 152 -9.18 14.33 -10.31
CA GLY A 152 -10.37 14.29 -9.46
C GLY A 152 -10.33 13.24 -8.34
N CYS A 153 -9.14 12.81 -7.89
CA CYS A 153 -9.06 11.84 -6.80
C CYS A 153 -9.48 12.50 -5.47
N PRO A 154 -10.58 12.06 -4.83
CA PRO A 154 -11.12 12.74 -3.64
C PRO A 154 -10.17 12.71 -2.44
N CYS A 155 -9.19 11.81 -2.46
CA CYS A 155 -8.21 11.65 -1.41
C CYS A 155 -6.98 12.54 -1.61
N CYS A 156 -6.38 12.54 -2.80
CA CYS A 156 -5.07 13.18 -3.02
C CYS A 156 -5.10 14.37 -3.98
N GLU A 157 -6.24 14.81 -4.50
CA GLU A 157 -6.33 15.97 -5.40
C GLU A 157 -5.80 17.26 -4.76
N ARG A 158 -6.17 17.53 -3.49
CA ARG A 158 -5.76 18.74 -2.76
C ARG A 158 -4.25 18.86 -2.48
N ARG A 159 -3.46 17.81 -2.73
CA ARG A 159 -1.98 17.86 -2.63
C ARG A 159 -1.29 18.48 -3.86
N ALA A 160 -2.02 18.80 -4.92
CA ALA A 160 -1.44 19.41 -6.13
C ALA A 160 -1.19 20.93 -6.04
N GLN A 161 -1.33 21.54 -4.85
CA GLN A 161 -1.12 22.97 -4.65
C GLN A 161 0.13 23.21 -3.81
#